data_AF-A0A812PEW4-F1
#
_entry.id   AF-A0A812PEW4-F1
#
_cell.length_a   1.000
_cell.length_b   1.000
_cell.length_c   1.000
_cell.angle_alpha   90.00
_cell.angle_beta   90.00
_cell.angle_gamma   90.00
#
_symmetry.space_group_name_H-M   'P 1'
#
loop_
_entity.id
_entity.type
_entity.pdbx_description
1 polymer ?
#
loop_
_entity_poly.entity_id
_entity_poly.type
_entity_poly.pdbx_seq_one_letter_code
_entity_poly.pdbx_strand_id
1 'polypeptide(L)'
;ATGSSVYSRAGTRMSGQMTGYSDRLQTMSTHGSAMPDHERVIAIDSSVLGKILDDCASSDAKRRERSTRFIEAIKTRGLWIGIAWTHVIELVRHGNQQVAAARVRALRSLPRIACLRAYNCSSFVGADMHLVQREMHSWLYLGLRDWEEIVTHTRQDAWTFGDGASMIPPTTDRAWGAFRELAISDIQHEKMVASIARTDPGKIGSRSLFELRSAKPRSLQSRTDFLPSFVQDLAGQLLQHGDRGLAGARRVAKEFAARSFGRVDRVEATGGDPSSICLYHPGVPETMLDRRTTCSEFGELTVVAELLAVVGEGLNPPAKLSLHNVELDAVPTLAMERVIRTIQRKAPIVSGSDVGDRALVMLAIYADFVVVDKRTHEFVRQLRATAPRLGKLLGRVVKCRSYTDLPAVLESASAST
;
A
#
# COMPACT_ATOMS: atom_id res chain seq x y z
N ALA A 1 2.27 -4.04 14.04
CA ALA A 1 1.68 -2.70 13.78
C ALA A 1 2.54 -1.79 12.87
N THR A 2 3.37 -2.30 11.93
CA THR A 2 4.35 -1.42 11.22
C THR A 2 4.33 -1.48 9.68
N GLY A 3 3.43 -2.22 9.03
CA GLY A 3 3.52 -2.50 7.58
C GLY A 3 3.06 -1.37 6.66
N SER A 4 1.98 -0.68 7.01
CA SER A 4 1.46 0.46 6.21
C SER A 4 2.23 1.77 6.44
N SER A 5 3.18 1.78 7.40
CA SER A 5 3.88 2.99 7.85
C SER A 5 5.17 3.30 7.07
N VAL A 6 5.74 2.34 6.35
CA VAL A 6 7.09 2.49 5.77
C VAL A 6 7.05 3.42 4.55
N TYR A 7 6.12 3.17 3.63
CA TYR A 7 5.86 4.05 2.49
C TYR A 7 5.23 5.38 2.90
N SER A 8 4.39 5.38 3.96
CA SER A 8 3.69 6.59 4.41
C SER A 8 4.62 7.58 5.12
N ARG A 9 5.55 7.11 5.97
CA ARG A 9 6.50 8.01 6.64
C ARG A 9 7.57 8.56 5.70
N ALA A 10 8.01 7.79 4.70
CA ALA A 10 8.96 8.27 3.70
C ALA A 10 8.32 9.31 2.75
N GLY A 11 7.10 9.05 2.26
CA GLY A 11 6.36 10.00 1.43
C GLY A 11 5.98 11.29 2.17
N THR A 12 5.48 11.17 3.40
CA THR A 12 5.00 12.32 4.20
C THR A 12 6.15 13.16 4.79
N ARG A 13 7.30 12.55 5.15
CA ARG A 13 8.47 13.32 5.61
C ARG A 13 9.12 14.13 4.48
N MET A 14 9.07 13.67 3.24
CA MET A 14 9.66 14.40 2.11
C MET A 14 8.74 15.52 1.58
N SER A 15 7.43 15.44 1.77
CA SER A 15 6.50 16.54 1.44
C SER A 15 6.52 17.71 2.44
N GLY A 16 7.10 17.52 3.63
CA GLY A 16 7.13 18.53 4.71
C GLY A 16 8.13 19.69 4.53
N GLN A 17 8.90 19.75 3.44
CA GLN A 17 9.94 20.76 3.23
C GLN A 17 9.72 21.75 2.07
N MET A 18 8.55 21.74 1.42
CA MET A 18 8.24 22.73 0.38
C MET A 18 6.81 23.26 0.55
N THR A 19 6.68 24.34 1.33
CA THR A 19 5.42 25.04 1.55
C THR A 19 5.21 26.14 0.53
N GLY A 20 4.03 26.14 -0.08
CA GLY A 20 3.43 27.32 -0.69
C GLY A 20 2.45 26.89 -1.77
N TYR A 21 1.15 26.76 -1.44
CA TYR A 21 0.03 26.87 -2.40
C TYR A 21 -1.34 26.73 -1.69
N SER A 22 -2.01 27.85 -1.36
CA SER A 22 -3.39 27.86 -0.85
C SER A 22 -4.45 28.24 -1.90
N ASP A 23 -4.06 28.77 -3.07
CA ASP A 23 -5.02 29.58 -3.86
C ASP A 23 -5.68 28.88 -5.05
N ARG A 24 -5.37 27.60 -5.33
CA ARG A 24 -5.91 26.90 -6.52
C ARG A 24 -7.11 25.98 -6.29
N LEU A 25 -7.48 25.70 -5.03
CA LEU A 25 -8.63 24.81 -4.76
C LEU A 25 -9.98 25.54 -4.71
N GLN A 26 -10.01 26.88 -4.65
CA GLN A 26 -11.26 27.65 -4.63
C GLN A 26 -11.80 28.05 -6.01
N THR A 27 -11.01 27.95 -7.08
CA THR A 27 -11.39 28.49 -8.41
C THR A 27 -11.98 27.49 -9.40
N MET A 28 -12.16 26.20 -9.04
CA MET A 28 -12.71 25.20 -9.98
C MET A 28 -14.23 24.97 -9.90
N SER A 29 -15.00 25.85 -9.23
CA SER A 29 -16.46 25.68 -9.05
C SER A 29 -17.33 26.23 -10.19
N THR A 30 -16.80 26.80 -11.26
CA THR A 30 -17.65 27.32 -12.35
C THR A 30 -16.99 27.11 -13.69
N HIS A 31 -17.35 26.02 -14.37
CA HIS A 31 -17.68 25.98 -15.81
C HIS A 31 -18.06 24.54 -16.18
N GLY A 32 -19.36 24.30 -16.31
CA GLY A 32 -19.92 23.11 -16.93
C GLY A 32 -19.62 23.12 -18.42
N SER A 33 -18.46 22.58 -18.79
CA SER A 33 -18.22 22.04 -20.12
C SER A 33 -18.46 20.54 -20.03
N ALA A 34 -19.14 19.96 -21.02
CA ALA A 34 -19.28 18.52 -21.19
C ALA A 34 -17.91 17.84 -20.99
N MET A 35 -17.84 16.83 -20.11
CA MET A 35 -16.59 16.12 -19.84
C MET A 35 -16.04 15.59 -21.17
N PRO A 36 -14.78 15.89 -21.53
CA PRO A 36 -14.11 15.20 -22.62
C PRO A 36 -14.14 13.70 -22.36
N ASP A 37 -14.10 12.88 -23.44
CA ASP A 37 -13.87 11.44 -23.35
C ASP A 37 -12.79 11.17 -22.31
N HIS A 38 -13.19 10.57 -21.18
CA HIS A 38 -12.30 10.46 -20.03
C HIS A 38 -11.04 9.70 -20.43
N GLU A 39 -9.88 10.31 -20.21
CA GLU A 39 -8.60 9.68 -20.47
C GLU A 39 -8.52 8.36 -19.69
N ARG A 40 -8.32 7.24 -20.40
CA ARG A 40 -8.37 5.92 -19.78
C ARG A 40 -7.01 5.51 -19.23
N VAL A 41 -6.97 5.01 -18.01
CA VAL A 41 -5.74 4.63 -17.30
C VAL A 41 -5.64 3.12 -17.15
N ILE A 42 -4.44 2.59 -17.43
CA ILE A 42 -4.08 1.20 -17.16
C ILE A 42 -2.95 1.13 -16.13
N ALA A 43 -3.25 0.65 -14.92
CA ALA A 43 -2.22 0.34 -13.92
C ALA A 43 -1.69 -1.09 -14.17
N ILE A 44 -0.37 -1.25 -14.21
CA ILE A 44 0.27 -2.53 -14.55
C ILE A 44 1.17 -2.95 -13.40
N ASP A 45 0.97 -4.17 -12.89
CA ASP A 45 1.85 -4.78 -11.90
C ASP A 45 3.34 -4.56 -12.22
N SER A 46 4.11 -4.15 -11.21
CA SER A 46 5.49 -3.71 -11.41
C SER A 46 6.40 -4.79 -11.99
N SER A 47 6.09 -6.08 -11.84
CA SER A 47 6.86 -7.15 -12.47
C SER A 47 6.65 -7.19 -13.98
N VAL A 48 5.43 -6.92 -14.46
CA VAL A 48 5.08 -6.82 -15.88
C VAL A 48 5.60 -5.50 -16.44
N LEU A 49 5.41 -4.39 -15.72
CA LEU A 49 5.98 -3.09 -16.07
C LEU A 49 7.51 -3.16 -16.18
N GLY A 50 8.17 -3.82 -15.22
CA GLY A 50 9.62 -4.03 -15.26
C GLY A 50 10.09 -4.74 -16.53
N LYS A 51 9.36 -5.77 -17.00
CA LYS A 51 9.67 -6.46 -18.27
C LYS A 51 9.51 -5.54 -19.49
N ILE A 52 8.47 -4.69 -19.50
CA ILE A 52 8.28 -3.69 -20.57
C ILE A 52 9.50 -2.77 -20.62
N LEU A 53 9.90 -2.23 -19.47
CA LEU A 53 11.01 -1.30 -19.35
C LEU A 53 12.37 -1.95 -19.66
N ASP A 54 12.56 -3.21 -19.27
CA ASP A 54 13.76 -4.00 -19.61
C ASP A 54 13.87 -4.24 -21.12
N ASP A 55 12.74 -4.46 -21.81
CA ASP A 55 12.71 -4.61 -23.26
C ASP A 55 12.93 -3.27 -23.98
N CYS A 56 12.39 -2.16 -23.47
CA CYS A 56 12.69 -0.80 -23.94
C CYS A 56 14.19 -0.47 -23.86
N ALA A 57 14.84 -0.83 -22.75
CA ALA A 57 16.27 -0.55 -22.52
C ALA A 57 17.21 -1.63 -23.09
N SER A 58 16.68 -2.64 -23.78
CA SER A 58 17.48 -3.78 -24.23
C SER A 58 18.43 -3.43 -25.39
N SER A 59 19.61 -4.05 -25.42
CA SER A 59 20.50 -4.02 -26.59
C SER A 59 19.99 -4.88 -27.75
N ASP A 60 19.07 -5.82 -27.50
CA ASP A 60 18.43 -6.65 -28.53
C ASP A 60 17.33 -5.86 -29.28
N ALA A 61 17.51 -5.69 -30.59
CA ALA A 61 16.57 -4.99 -31.46
C ALA A 61 15.17 -5.61 -31.45
N LYS A 62 15.05 -6.95 -31.37
CA LYS A 62 13.75 -7.64 -31.34
C LYS A 62 12.99 -7.36 -30.05
N ARG A 63 13.69 -7.19 -28.93
CA ARG A 63 13.08 -6.83 -27.64
C ARG A 63 12.61 -5.37 -27.66
N ARG A 64 13.43 -4.46 -28.17
CA ARG A 64 13.01 -3.05 -28.34
C ARG A 64 11.81 -2.90 -29.27
N GLU A 65 11.81 -3.59 -30.40
CA GLU A 65 10.68 -3.55 -31.33
C GLU A 65 9.39 -4.06 -30.67
N ARG A 66 9.49 -5.12 -29.87
CA ARG A 66 8.35 -5.68 -29.12
C ARG A 66 7.76 -4.70 -28.12
N SER A 67 8.59 -4.00 -27.34
CA SER A 67 8.10 -3.00 -26.39
C SER A 67 7.56 -1.76 -27.10
N THR A 68 8.17 -1.32 -28.20
CA THR A 68 7.63 -0.24 -29.05
C THR A 68 6.25 -0.58 -29.60
N ARG A 69 6.07 -1.79 -30.16
CA ARG A 69 4.75 -2.24 -30.66
C ARG A 69 3.71 -2.26 -29.54
N PHE A 70 4.09 -2.69 -28.33
CA PHE A 70 3.20 -2.65 -27.18
C PHE A 70 2.81 -1.23 -26.79
N ILE A 71 3.78 -0.31 -26.70
CA ILE A 71 3.53 1.10 -26.34
C ILE A 71 2.60 1.76 -27.36
N GLU A 72 2.83 1.54 -28.65
CA GLU A 72 1.94 2.04 -29.70
C GLU A 72 0.55 1.39 -29.64
N ALA A 73 0.45 0.09 -29.29
CA ALA A 73 -0.83 -0.57 -29.08
C ALA A 73 -1.63 0.03 -27.91
N ILE A 74 -0.97 0.39 -26.81
CA ILE A 74 -1.61 1.08 -25.67
C ILE A 74 -2.05 2.49 -26.09
N LYS A 75 -1.17 3.24 -26.76
CA LYS A 75 -1.43 4.60 -27.22
C LYS A 75 -2.58 4.69 -28.22
N THR A 76 -2.62 3.80 -29.21
CA THR A 76 -3.70 3.72 -30.23
C THR A 76 -5.06 3.38 -29.61
N ARG A 77 -5.08 2.70 -28.46
CA ARG A 77 -6.29 2.44 -27.67
C ARG A 77 -6.67 3.62 -26.77
N GLY A 78 -5.96 4.74 -26.81
CA GLY A 78 -6.23 5.90 -25.94
C GLY A 78 -5.93 5.64 -24.47
N LEU A 79 -5.07 4.67 -24.15
CA LEU A 79 -4.73 4.31 -22.77
C LEU A 79 -3.44 5.02 -22.32
N TRP A 80 -3.42 5.40 -21.04
CA TRP A 80 -2.27 5.95 -20.33
C TRP A 80 -1.73 4.93 -19.33
N ILE A 81 -0.40 4.75 -19.28
CA ILE A 81 0.21 3.85 -18.30
C ILE A 81 0.16 4.54 -16.92
N GLY A 82 -0.63 3.98 -16.01
CA GLY A 82 -0.81 4.45 -14.64
C GLY A 82 0.39 4.12 -13.76
N ILE A 83 0.99 5.13 -13.15
CA ILE A 83 2.17 5.02 -12.28
C ILE A 83 1.86 5.65 -10.92
N ALA A 84 2.04 4.85 -9.87
CA ALA A 84 2.02 5.31 -8.48
C ALA A 84 3.42 5.16 -7.87
N TRP A 85 3.66 5.80 -6.73
CA TRP A 85 4.94 5.75 -6.03
C TRP A 85 5.41 4.32 -5.74
N THR A 86 4.49 3.42 -5.42
CA THR A 86 4.79 2.00 -5.24
C THR A 86 5.46 1.41 -6.48
N HIS A 87 4.95 1.67 -7.69
CA HIS A 87 5.59 1.21 -8.93
C HIS A 87 7.02 1.74 -9.03
N VAL A 88 7.24 3.02 -8.74
CA VAL A 88 8.58 3.63 -8.79
C VAL A 88 9.53 2.93 -7.82
N ILE A 89 9.12 2.72 -6.57
CA ILE A 89 9.92 2.02 -5.56
C ILE A 89 10.24 0.59 -6.01
N GLU A 90 9.25 -0.14 -6.55
CA GLU A 90 9.47 -1.51 -6.99
C GLU A 90 10.43 -1.62 -8.20
N LEU A 91 10.47 -0.60 -9.05
CA LEU A 91 11.41 -0.51 -10.16
C LEU A 91 12.84 -0.19 -9.69
N VAL A 92 13.01 0.76 -8.77
CA VAL A 92 14.34 1.20 -8.32
C VAL A 92 15.00 0.24 -7.32
N ARG A 93 14.21 -0.56 -6.59
CA ARG A 93 14.72 -1.53 -5.60
C ARG A 93 15.41 -2.76 -6.21
N HIS A 94 15.60 -2.80 -7.52
CA HIS A 94 16.28 -3.90 -8.20
C HIS A 94 17.73 -4.08 -7.67
N GLY A 95 18.12 -5.34 -7.46
CA GLY A 95 19.42 -5.70 -6.87
C GLY A 95 20.62 -5.20 -7.69
N ASN A 96 20.45 -5.07 -9.01
CA ASN A 96 21.44 -4.47 -9.92
C ASN A 96 21.11 -2.98 -10.18
N GLN A 97 22.04 -2.08 -9.82
CA GLN A 97 21.93 -0.63 -10.00
C GLN A 97 21.82 -0.22 -11.47
N GLN A 98 22.54 -0.87 -12.37
CA GLN A 98 22.48 -0.56 -13.80
C GLN A 98 21.09 -0.87 -14.38
N VAL A 99 20.47 -1.97 -13.93
CA VAL A 99 19.10 -2.33 -14.30
C VAL A 99 18.11 -1.33 -13.74
N ALA A 100 18.23 -0.95 -12.46
CA ALA A 100 17.37 0.08 -11.85
C ALA A 100 17.45 1.42 -12.62
N ALA A 101 18.66 1.89 -12.92
CA ALA A 101 18.88 3.12 -13.68
C ALA A 101 18.33 3.01 -15.12
N ALA A 102 18.52 1.86 -15.78
CA ALA A 102 17.96 1.62 -17.11
C ALA A 102 16.43 1.64 -17.11
N ARG A 103 15.78 1.06 -16.10
CA ARG A 103 14.32 1.10 -15.94
C ARG A 103 13.80 2.51 -15.72
N VAL A 104 14.46 3.31 -14.88
CA VAL A 104 14.08 4.73 -14.69
C VAL A 104 14.23 5.52 -15.99
N ARG A 105 15.32 5.33 -16.73
CA ARG A 105 15.50 5.97 -18.05
C ARG A 105 14.43 5.54 -19.05
N ALA A 106 14.11 4.25 -19.10
CA ALA A 106 13.04 3.72 -19.95
C ALA A 106 11.66 4.29 -19.55
N LEU A 107 11.37 4.39 -18.25
CA LEU A 107 10.14 4.98 -17.75
C LEU A 107 10.01 6.44 -18.19
N ARG A 108 11.12 7.21 -18.11
CA ARG A 108 11.19 8.59 -18.59
C ARG A 108 11.01 8.74 -20.10
N SER A 109 11.27 7.69 -20.87
CA SER A 109 11.10 7.70 -22.33
C SER A 109 9.67 7.36 -22.80
N LEU A 110 8.78 6.96 -21.88
CA LEU A 110 7.42 6.59 -22.26
C LEU A 110 6.64 7.85 -22.72
N PRO A 111 5.86 7.75 -23.81
CA PRO A 111 5.16 8.91 -24.37
C PRO A 111 3.88 9.29 -23.62
N ARG A 112 3.27 8.36 -22.86
CA ARG A 112 1.98 8.55 -22.18
C ARG A 112 1.97 7.88 -20.81
N ILE A 113 2.13 8.68 -19.76
CA ILE A 113 2.03 8.27 -18.36
C ILE A 113 0.91 9.06 -17.67
N ALA A 114 0.12 8.35 -16.86
CA ALA A 114 -0.76 8.94 -15.85
C ALA A 114 -0.11 8.71 -14.48
N CYS A 115 0.48 9.73 -13.87
CA CYS A 115 1.01 9.62 -12.53
C CYS A 115 -0.08 9.88 -11.50
N LEU A 116 -0.19 9.03 -10.48
CA LEU A 116 -1.07 9.28 -9.35
C LEU A 116 -0.66 10.63 -8.74
N ARG A 117 -1.60 11.56 -8.59
CA ARG A 117 -1.30 12.91 -8.10
C ARG A 117 -1.19 12.87 -6.58
N ALA A 118 -0.06 13.31 -6.03
CA ALA A 118 0.05 13.51 -4.59
C ALA A 118 -0.94 14.58 -4.12
N TYR A 119 -1.50 14.40 -2.93
CA TYR A 119 -2.65 15.18 -2.46
C TYR A 119 -2.32 16.68 -2.33
N ASN A 120 -1.17 17.03 -1.72
CA ASN A 120 -0.71 18.42 -1.53
C ASN A 120 0.58 18.75 -2.32
N CYS A 121 0.93 17.94 -3.32
CA CYS A 121 2.17 18.11 -4.08
C CYS A 121 1.95 17.77 -5.54
N SER A 122 2.32 18.67 -6.45
CA SER A 122 2.21 18.45 -7.90
C SER A 122 3.51 18.02 -8.55
N SER A 123 4.64 18.09 -7.84
CA SER A 123 5.98 17.85 -8.39
C SER A 123 6.47 16.41 -8.23
N PHE A 124 5.66 15.52 -7.66
CA PHE A 124 6.07 14.16 -7.35
C PHE A 124 4.95 13.14 -7.58
N VAL A 125 5.35 11.90 -7.90
CA VAL A 125 4.42 10.77 -8.04
C VAL A 125 3.82 10.44 -6.69
N GLY A 126 2.50 10.44 -6.62
CA GLY A 126 1.74 10.08 -5.44
C GLY A 126 1.78 8.58 -5.13
N ALA A 127 1.81 8.26 -3.84
CA ALA A 127 1.47 6.95 -3.28
C ALA A 127 -0.04 6.74 -3.12
N ASP A 128 -0.45 5.49 -2.97
CA ASP A 128 -1.81 5.02 -2.67
C ASP A 128 -2.45 5.73 -1.47
N MET A 129 -1.67 6.10 -0.45
CA MET A 129 -2.17 6.89 0.68
C MET A 129 -2.79 8.24 0.29
N HIS A 130 -2.40 8.82 -0.84
CA HIS A 130 -2.98 10.08 -1.31
C HIS A 130 -4.40 9.88 -1.83
N LEU A 131 -4.77 8.68 -2.30
CA LEU A 131 -6.17 8.35 -2.59
C LEU A 131 -6.99 8.37 -1.31
N VAL A 132 -6.48 7.77 -0.23
CA VAL A 132 -7.15 7.82 1.08
C VAL A 132 -7.32 9.27 1.56
N GLN A 133 -6.31 10.12 1.40
CA GLN A 133 -6.41 11.55 1.74
C GLN A 133 -7.48 12.27 0.91
N ARG A 134 -7.58 11.99 -0.39
CA ARG A 134 -8.60 12.59 -1.27
C ARG A 134 -10.01 12.15 -0.91
N GLU A 135 -10.19 10.85 -0.68
CA GLU A 135 -11.49 10.34 -0.25
C GLU A 135 -11.86 10.93 1.12
N MET A 136 -10.89 11.01 2.04
CA MET A 136 -11.11 11.57 3.36
C MET A 136 -11.38 13.07 3.33
N HIS A 137 -10.76 13.83 2.42
CA HIS A 137 -11.11 15.23 2.16
C HIS A 137 -12.57 15.33 1.70
N SER A 138 -12.94 14.49 0.72
CA SER A 138 -14.30 14.46 0.17
C SER A 138 -15.33 14.14 1.24
N TRP A 139 -15.03 13.19 2.12
CA TRP A 139 -15.86 12.83 3.24
C TRP A 139 -15.92 13.95 4.29
N LEU A 140 -14.77 14.45 4.75
CA LEU A 140 -14.71 15.37 5.89
C LEU A 140 -15.16 16.79 5.53
N TYR A 141 -14.64 17.35 4.43
CA TYR A 141 -14.80 18.77 4.10
C TYR A 141 -15.92 19.04 3.10
N LEU A 142 -16.21 18.08 2.21
CA LEU A 142 -17.32 18.21 1.26
C LEU A 142 -18.60 17.51 1.74
N GLY A 143 -18.53 16.77 2.85
CA GLY A 143 -19.69 16.09 3.43
C GLY A 143 -20.21 14.92 2.61
N LEU A 144 -19.45 14.41 1.63
CA LEU A 144 -19.88 13.26 0.81
C LEU A 144 -19.94 11.99 1.67
N ARG A 145 -20.99 11.18 1.49
CA ARG A 145 -21.21 9.95 2.28
C ARG A 145 -21.40 8.72 1.41
N ASP A 146 -21.86 8.88 0.17
CA ASP A 146 -21.92 7.77 -0.76
C ASP A 146 -20.55 7.50 -1.40
N TRP A 147 -20.22 6.21 -1.54
CA TRP A 147 -18.92 5.81 -2.09
C TRP A 147 -18.79 6.10 -3.58
N GLU A 148 -19.87 6.00 -4.36
CA GLU A 148 -19.84 6.31 -5.80
C GLU A 148 -19.58 7.81 -6.01
N GLU A 149 -20.20 8.67 -5.19
CA GLU A 149 -19.93 10.11 -5.18
C GLU A 149 -18.49 10.43 -4.77
N ILE A 150 -17.99 9.84 -3.68
CA ILE A 150 -16.60 10.03 -3.22
C ILE A 150 -15.59 9.60 -4.29
N VAL A 151 -15.82 8.45 -4.93
CA VAL A 151 -14.94 7.94 -6.00
C VAL A 151 -15.01 8.84 -7.22
N THR A 152 -16.21 9.26 -7.63
CA THR A 152 -16.40 10.14 -8.79
C THR A 152 -15.68 11.46 -8.58
N HIS A 153 -15.84 12.09 -7.41
CA HIS A 153 -15.11 13.31 -7.06
C HIS A 153 -13.59 13.08 -7.02
N THR A 154 -13.13 12.02 -6.36
CA THR A 154 -11.69 11.72 -6.25
C THR A 154 -11.06 11.44 -7.61
N ARG A 155 -11.78 10.78 -8.52
CA ARG A 155 -11.28 10.42 -9.87
C ARG A 155 -10.98 11.65 -10.73
N GLN A 156 -11.73 12.76 -10.55
CA GLN A 156 -11.52 14.01 -11.30
C GLN A 156 -10.11 14.58 -11.14
N ASP A 157 -9.42 14.23 -10.04
CA ASP A 157 -8.10 14.76 -9.71
C ASP A 157 -7.13 13.67 -9.20
N ALA A 158 -7.42 12.40 -9.47
CA ALA A 158 -6.57 11.30 -9.06
C ALA A 158 -5.25 11.26 -9.85
N TRP A 159 -5.28 11.71 -11.11
CA TRP A 159 -4.20 11.51 -12.07
C TRP A 159 -3.67 12.82 -12.64
N THR A 160 -2.36 12.88 -12.84
CA THR A 160 -1.68 13.88 -13.67
C THR A 160 -1.17 13.20 -14.93
N PHE A 161 -1.49 13.75 -16.10
CA PHE A 161 -1.19 13.15 -17.40
C PHE A 161 -0.05 13.89 -18.11
N GLY A 162 0.88 13.14 -18.70
CA GLY A 162 2.02 13.70 -19.45
C GLY A 162 2.98 12.62 -19.95
N ASP A 163 4.08 13.06 -20.57
CA ASP A 163 5.15 12.13 -20.95
C ASP A 163 5.99 11.73 -19.73
N GLY A 164 6.79 10.67 -19.88
CA GLY A 164 7.65 10.20 -18.80
C GLY A 164 8.71 11.20 -18.37
N ALA A 165 9.15 12.08 -19.26
CA ALA A 165 10.21 13.05 -18.97
C ALA A 165 9.73 14.19 -18.06
N SER A 166 8.48 14.63 -18.25
CA SER A 166 7.79 15.63 -17.44
C SER A 166 7.31 15.07 -16.10
N MET A 167 6.85 13.82 -16.08
CA MET A 167 6.30 13.18 -14.87
C MET A 167 7.36 12.60 -13.94
N ILE A 168 8.47 12.12 -14.49
CA ILE A 168 9.57 11.51 -13.73
C ILE A 168 10.80 12.43 -13.88
N PRO A 169 11.03 13.34 -12.92
CA PRO A 169 12.01 14.40 -13.09
C PRO A 169 13.42 13.85 -13.33
N PRO A 170 14.26 14.57 -14.10
CA PRO A 170 15.69 14.30 -14.20
C PRO A 170 16.34 14.58 -12.84
N THR A 171 16.25 13.65 -11.91
CA THR A 171 17.07 13.72 -10.72
C THR A 171 18.45 13.13 -11.04
N THR A 172 19.48 13.64 -10.36
CA THR A 172 20.84 13.12 -10.52
C THR A 172 20.87 11.63 -10.15
N ASP A 173 21.79 10.86 -10.75
CA ASP A 173 22.00 9.45 -10.37
C ASP A 173 22.16 9.27 -8.85
N ARG A 174 22.64 10.31 -8.16
CA ARG A 174 22.74 10.37 -6.69
C ARG A 174 21.39 10.34 -5.97
N ALA A 175 20.38 11.07 -6.45
CA ALA A 175 19.06 11.09 -5.82
C ALA A 175 18.34 9.75 -6.01
N TRP A 176 18.38 9.18 -7.22
CA TRP A 176 17.87 7.82 -7.46
C TRP A 176 18.66 6.76 -6.69
N GLY A 177 19.97 6.94 -6.52
CA GLY A 177 20.79 6.13 -5.63
C GLY A 177 20.29 6.13 -4.19
N ALA A 178 20.00 7.30 -3.63
CA ALA A 178 19.46 7.44 -2.28
C ALA A 178 18.07 6.78 -2.14
N PHE A 179 17.16 7.00 -3.10
CA PHE A 179 15.85 6.32 -3.11
C PHE A 179 16.00 4.80 -3.18
N ARG A 180 16.94 4.31 -3.97
CA ARG A 180 17.23 2.88 -4.08
C ARG A 180 17.76 2.30 -2.77
N GLU A 181 18.67 2.98 -2.09
CA GLU A 181 19.20 2.53 -0.80
C GLU A 181 18.08 2.38 0.24
N LEU A 182 17.20 3.38 0.32
CA LEU A 182 16.00 3.32 1.17
C LEU A 182 15.10 2.15 0.75
N ALA A 183 14.79 2.03 -0.53
CA ALA A 183 13.93 0.98 -1.05
C ALA A 183 14.48 -0.43 -0.82
N ILE A 184 15.79 -0.62 -0.91
CA ILE A 184 16.44 -1.92 -0.66
C ILE A 184 16.45 -2.26 0.83
N SER A 185 16.72 -1.27 1.68
CA SER A 185 16.61 -1.42 3.13
C SER A 185 15.20 -1.86 3.53
N ASP A 186 14.18 -1.33 2.84
CA ASP A 186 12.79 -1.61 3.14
C ASP A 186 12.33 -3.01 2.69
N ILE A 187 12.95 -3.66 1.70
CA ILE A 187 12.56 -5.02 1.25
C ILE A 187 12.56 -6.03 2.39
N GLN A 188 13.63 -6.07 3.19
CA GLN A 188 13.73 -7.02 4.28
C GLN A 188 12.76 -6.67 5.41
N HIS A 189 12.53 -5.38 5.61
CA HIS A 189 11.53 -4.92 6.57
C HIS A 189 10.10 -5.32 6.14
N GLU A 190 9.74 -5.13 4.88
CA GLU A 190 8.44 -5.53 4.32
C GLU A 190 8.21 -7.04 4.44
N LYS A 191 9.17 -7.84 3.99
CA LYS A 191 9.11 -9.31 4.12
C LYS A 191 8.95 -9.73 5.58
N MET A 192 9.72 -9.12 6.47
CA MET A 192 9.60 -9.36 7.91
C MET A 192 8.22 -9.00 8.42
N VAL A 193 7.71 -7.81 8.12
CA VAL A 193 6.40 -7.36 8.61
C VAL A 193 5.27 -8.21 8.05
N ALA A 194 5.26 -8.47 6.74
CA ALA A 194 4.28 -9.33 6.09
C ALA A 194 4.28 -10.75 6.70
N SER A 195 5.47 -11.29 7.00
CA SER A 195 5.60 -12.62 7.58
C SER A 195 5.14 -12.66 9.04
N ILE A 196 5.63 -11.74 9.88
CA ILE A 196 5.27 -11.67 11.31
C ILE A 196 3.77 -11.39 11.48
N ALA A 197 3.16 -10.58 10.62
CA ALA A 197 1.72 -10.30 10.67
C ALA A 197 0.83 -11.54 10.44
N ARG A 198 1.40 -12.68 9.99
CA ARG A 198 0.71 -13.97 9.86
C ARG A 198 1.08 -14.99 10.94
N THR A 199 1.87 -14.58 11.93
CA THR A 199 2.23 -15.43 13.06
C THR A 199 1.37 -15.09 14.26
N ASP A 200 1.07 -16.10 15.06
CA ASP A 200 0.42 -15.98 16.35
C ASP A 200 1.15 -16.86 17.38
N PRO A 201 2.40 -16.51 17.75
CA PRO A 201 3.17 -17.28 18.71
C PRO A 201 2.43 -17.35 20.05
N GLY A 202 2.23 -18.57 20.56
CA GLY A 202 1.45 -18.82 21.77
C GLY A 202 -0.06 -18.53 21.67
N LYS A 203 -0.62 -18.40 20.45
CA LYS A 203 -2.05 -18.16 20.19
C LYS A 203 -2.61 -16.90 20.87
N ILE A 204 -1.76 -15.89 21.08
CA ILE A 204 -2.10 -14.65 21.78
C ILE A 204 -3.18 -13.87 21.04
N GLY A 205 -3.17 -13.89 19.71
CA GLY A 205 -4.09 -13.18 18.85
C GLY A 205 -5.56 -13.50 19.14
N SER A 206 -5.85 -14.77 19.47
CA SER A 206 -7.20 -15.24 19.81
C SER A 206 -7.66 -14.92 21.24
N ARG A 207 -6.74 -14.50 22.13
CA ARG A 207 -7.07 -14.19 23.52
C ARG A 207 -7.74 -12.83 23.62
N SER A 208 -8.71 -12.70 24.53
CA SER A 208 -9.35 -11.41 24.77
C SER A 208 -8.41 -10.46 25.50
N LEU A 209 -8.57 -9.15 25.23
CA LEU A 209 -7.84 -8.11 25.96
C LEU A 209 -8.13 -8.18 27.47
N PHE A 210 -9.36 -8.53 27.85
CA PHE A 210 -9.78 -8.63 29.25
C PHE A 210 -9.07 -9.77 29.99
N GLU A 211 -8.91 -10.93 29.35
CA GLU A 211 -8.12 -12.05 29.90
C GLU A 211 -6.65 -11.66 30.12
N LEU A 212 -6.08 -10.91 29.17
CA LEU A 212 -4.69 -10.47 29.26
C LEU A 212 -4.50 -9.39 30.33
N ARG A 213 -5.46 -8.48 30.47
CA ARG A 213 -5.49 -7.47 31.55
C ARG A 213 -5.57 -8.10 32.93
N SER A 214 -6.32 -9.19 33.04
CA SER A 214 -6.50 -9.91 34.32
C SER A 214 -5.35 -10.88 34.63
N ALA A 215 -4.45 -11.12 33.68
CA ALA A 215 -3.34 -12.03 33.86
C ALA A 215 -2.27 -11.42 34.77
N LYS A 216 -1.75 -12.21 35.71
CA LYS A 216 -0.62 -11.78 36.53
C LYS A 216 0.61 -11.54 35.65
N PRO A 217 1.32 -10.40 35.81
CA PRO A 217 2.58 -10.17 35.12
C PRO A 217 3.57 -11.31 35.39
N ARG A 218 4.29 -11.75 34.35
CA ARG A 218 5.37 -12.74 34.51
C ARG A 218 6.55 -12.08 35.23
N SER A 219 7.16 -12.81 36.17
CA SER A 219 8.43 -12.38 36.77
C SER A 219 9.51 -12.24 35.68
N LEU A 220 10.57 -11.47 35.99
CA LEU A 220 11.72 -11.33 35.07
C LEU A 220 12.31 -12.70 34.72
N GLN A 221 12.51 -13.57 35.71
CA GLN A 221 12.99 -14.94 35.50
C GLN A 221 12.06 -15.74 34.57
N SER A 222 10.74 -15.70 34.82
CA SER A 222 9.77 -16.42 33.99
C SER A 222 9.75 -15.91 32.54
N ARG A 223 10.00 -14.60 32.30
CA ARG A 223 10.15 -14.05 30.95
C ARG A 223 11.42 -14.56 30.28
N THR A 224 12.54 -14.55 31.01
CA THR A 224 13.83 -15.09 30.52
C THR A 224 13.69 -16.55 30.12
N ASP A 225 13.02 -17.36 30.94
CA ASP A 225 12.79 -18.79 30.68
C ASP A 225 11.82 -19.01 29.50
N PHE A 226 10.84 -18.11 29.32
CA PHE A 226 9.87 -18.18 28.22
C PHE A 226 10.48 -17.78 26.87
N LEU A 227 11.42 -16.83 26.84
CA LEU A 227 11.96 -16.24 25.62
C LEU A 227 12.48 -17.27 24.59
N PRO A 228 13.26 -18.32 24.96
CA PRO A 228 13.67 -19.35 24.02
C PRO A 228 12.50 -20.06 23.33
N SER A 229 11.46 -20.41 24.09
CA SER A 229 10.27 -21.09 23.56
C SER A 229 9.48 -20.19 22.61
N PHE A 230 9.34 -18.90 22.93
CA PHE A 230 8.70 -17.90 22.08
C PHE A 230 9.44 -17.73 20.75
N VAL A 231 10.78 -17.61 20.80
CA VAL A 231 11.61 -17.49 19.60
C VAL A 231 11.51 -18.75 18.74
N GLN A 232 11.46 -19.94 19.34
CA GLN A 232 11.33 -21.20 18.61
C GLN A 232 9.97 -21.32 17.92
N ASP A 233 8.87 -21.04 18.63
CA ASP A 233 7.51 -21.06 18.07
C ASP A 233 7.38 -20.06 16.91
N LEU A 234 7.76 -18.80 17.13
CA LEU A 234 7.73 -17.78 16.09
C LEU A 234 8.59 -18.16 14.87
N ALA A 235 9.80 -18.70 15.08
CA ALA A 235 10.65 -19.15 13.98
C ALA A 235 10.01 -20.32 13.20
N GLY A 236 9.34 -21.25 13.89
CA GLY A 236 8.61 -22.35 13.26
C GLY A 236 7.47 -21.85 12.38
N GLN A 237 6.67 -20.92 12.88
CA GLN A 237 5.58 -20.31 12.11
C GLN A 237 6.09 -19.50 10.91
N LEU A 238 7.20 -18.77 11.07
CA LEU A 238 7.85 -18.06 9.96
C LEU A 238 8.39 -19.00 8.87
N LEU A 239 8.90 -20.18 9.24
CA LEU A 239 9.34 -21.20 8.27
C LEU A 239 8.16 -21.82 7.51
N GLN A 240 7.03 -22.01 8.19
CA GLN A 240 5.85 -22.64 7.62
C GLN A 240 5.07 -21.69 6.70
N HIS A 241 4.91 -20.43 7.12
CA HIS A 241 3.99 -19.49 6.48
C HIS A 241 4.64 -18.21 5.97
N GLY A 242 5.86 -17.88 6.41
CA GLY A 242 6.55 -16.65 6.06
C GLY A 242 7.05 -16.59 4.61
N ASP A 243 7.53 -15.41 4.21
CA ASP A 243 8.14 -15.21 2.90
C ASP A 243 9.41 -16.06 2.75
N ARG A 244 9.52 -16.81 1.65
CA ARG A 244 10.66 -17.70 1.37
C ARG A 244 11.99 -16.97 1.27
N GLY A 245 11.99 -15.68 0.94
CA GLY A 245 13.16 -14.83 0.80
C GLY A 245 13.47 -14.01 2.06
N LEU A 246 12.89 -14.37 3.22
CA LEU A 246 13.20 -13.78 4.52
C LEU A 246 14.63 -14.16 4.97
N ALA A 247 15.38 -13.20 5.50
CA ALA A 247 16.81 -13.34 5.81
C ALA A 247 17.14 -14.18 7.08
N GLY A 248 16.45 -15.31 7.25
CA GLY A 248 16.58 -16.29 8.31
C GLY A 248 15.48 -16.17 9.38
N ALA A 249 14.53 -17.10 9.39
CA ALA A 249 13.37 -17.11 10.30
C ALA A 249 13.76 -16.98 11.78
N ARG A 250 14.77 -17.73 12.23
CA ARG A 250 15.24 -17.69 13.63
C ARG A 250 15.86 -16.35 14.02
N ARG A 251 16.58 -15.70 13.10
CA ARG A 251 17.17 -14.37 13.33
C ARG A 251 16.07 -13.32 13.47
N VAL A 252 15.12 -13.32 12.54
CA VAL A 252 13.96 -12.43 12.56
C VAL A 252 13.13 -12.62 13.84
N ALA A 253 12.90 -13.86 14.25
CA ALA A 253 12.20 -14.16 15.50
C ALA A 253 12.93 -13.59 16.73
N LYS A 254 14.27 -13.74 16.81
CA LYS A 254 15.09 -13.15 17.89
C LYS A 254 15.01 -11.62 17.90
N GLU A 255 15.17 -10.98 16.74
CA GLU A 255 15.11 -9.51 16.61
C GLU A 255 13.73 -8.95 16.97
N PHE A 256 12.66 -9.67 16.61
CA PHE A 256 11.29 -9.31 17.00
C PHE A 256 11.06 -9.47 18.50
N ALA A 257 11.51 -10.60 19.08
CA ALA A 257 11.38 -10.85 20.51
C ALA A 257 12.15 -9.80 21.32
N ALA A 258 13.42 -9.54 20.98
CA ALA A 258 14.24 -8.53 21.66
C ALA A 258 13.58 -7.14 21.66
N ARG A 259 12.98 -6.72 20.53
CA ARG A 259 12.23 -5.47 20.45
C ARG A 259 10.96 -5.47 21.28
N SER A 260 10.23 -6.58 21.32
CA SER A 260 8.96 -6.69 22.04
C SER A 260 9.18 -6.71 23.56
N PHE A 261 10.07 -7.58 24.05
CA PHE A 261 10.42 -7.67 25.47
C PHE A 261 11.17 -6.43 25.95
N GLY A 262 12.06 -5.86 25.13
CA GLY A 262 12.75 -4.62 25.48
C GLY A 262 11.83 -3.40 25.63
N ARG A 263 10.62 -3.40 25.05
CA ARG A 263 9.60 -2.37 25.33
C ARG A 263 8.92 -2.59 26.67
N VAL A 264 8.62 -3.85 27.00
CA VAL A 264 8.08 -4.24 28.32
C VAL A 264 9.05 -3.83 29.43
N ASP A 265 10.33 -4.19 29.31
CA ASP A 265 11.34 -3.89 30.33
C ASP A 265 11.49 -2.38 30.58
N ARG A 266 11.38 -1.54 29.53
CA ARG A 266 11.44 -0.08 29.67
C ARG A 266 10.25 0.49 30.44
N VAL A 267 9.04 -0.04 30.22
CA VAL A 267 7.84 0.42 30.93
C VAL A 267 7.93 0.05 32.41
N GLU A 268 8.34 -1.18 32.73
CA GLU A 268 8.55 -1.61 34.12
C GLU A 268 9.64 -0.79 34.82
N ALA A 269 10.74 -0.50 34.13
CA ALA A 269 11.83 0.31 34.68
C ALA A 269 11.37 1.74 35.07
N THR A 270 10.30 2.24 34.45
CA THR A 270 9.66 3.52 34.80
C THR A 270 8.53 3.38 35.83
N GLY A 271 8.32 2.19 36.40
CA GLY A 271 7.23 1.90 37.33
C GLY A 271 5.84 1.76 36.66
N GLY A 272 5.80 1.70 35.33
CA GLY A 272 4.56 1.53 34.57
C GLY A 272 4.10 0.08 34.50
N ASP A 273 2.82 -0.12 34.19
CA ASP A 273 2.23 -1.45 33.96
C ASP A 273 2.48 -1.90 32.50
N PRO A 274 3.24 -2.99 32.25
CA PRO A 274 3.46 -3.52 30.90
C PRO A 274 2.20 -3.91 30.15
N SER A 275 1.15 -4.28 30.87
CA SER A 275 -0.13 -4.63 30.25
C SER A 275 -0.70 -3.45 29.47
N SER A 276 -0.43 -2.21 29.91
CA SER A 276 -0.84 -0.98 29.23
C SER A 276 -0.28 -0.86 27.80
N ILE A 277 0.89 -1.44 27.49
CA ILE A 277 1.49 -1.43 26.15
C ILE A 277 0.60 -2.15 25.13
N CYS A 278 -0.08 -3.20 25.58
CA CYS A 278 -0.92 -4.06 24.73
C CYS A 278 -2.40 -3.73 24.83
N LEU A 279 -2.81 -2.88 25.79
CA LEU A 279 -4.21 -2.65 26.14
C LEU A 279 -4.68 -1.22 25.91
N TYR A 280 -3.78 -0.29 25.58
CA TYR A 280 -4.13 1.09 25.31
C TYR A 280 -3.46 1.60 24.03
N HIS A 281 -4.25 2.30 23.21
CA HIS A 281 -3.76 3.05 22.08
C HIS A 281 -4.57 4.35 21.97
N PRO A 282 -3.93 5.54 21.97
CA PRO A 282 -4.66 6.82 22.01
C PRO A 282 -5.67 7.03 20.88
N GLY A 283 -5.49 6.35 19.73
CA GLY A 283 -6.40 6.43 18.59
C GLY A 283 -7.50 5.37 18.54
N VAL A 284 -7.61 4.48 19.54
CA VAL A 284 -8.65 3.44 19.63
C VAL A 284 -9.57 3.74 20.82
N PRO A 285 -10.85 4.10 20.58
CA PRO A 285 -11.82 4.34 21.64
C PRO A 285 -12.05 3.11 22.51
N GLU A 286 -12.13 3.29 23.83
CA GLU A 286 -12.55 2.22 24.75
C GLU A 286 -13.95 1.68 24.42
N THR A 287 -14.83 2.52 23.85
CA THR A 287 -16.18 2.11 23.43
C THR A 287 -16.19 1.11 22.28
N MET A 288 -15.08 0.95 21.55
CA MET A 288 -14.93 -0.09 20.52
C MET A 288 -14.38 -1.41 21.08
N LEU A 289 -14.03 -1.44 22.37
CA LEU A 289 -13.46 -2.59 23.04
C LEU A 289 -14.50 -3.19 23.99
N ASP A 290 -14.85 -4.46 23.77
CA ASP A 290 -15.65 -5.23 24.69
C ASP A 290 -14.84 -6.36 25.34
N ARG A 291 -15.48 -7.15 26.21
CA ARG A 291 -14.81 -8.27 26.90
C ARG A 291 -14.38 -9.40 25.96
N ARG A 292 -14.89 -9.44 24.73
CA ARG A 292 -14.59 -10.46 23.71
C ARG A 292 -13.55 -9.98 22.72
N THR A 293 -13.30 -8.67 22.63
CA THR A 293 -12.32 -8.08 21.73
C THR A 293 -10.97 -8.75 21.94
N THR A 294 -10.47 -9.32 20.87
CA THR A 294 -9.24 -10.10 20.83
C THR A 294 -8.02 -9.22 20.61
N CYS A 295 -6.83 -9.73 20.94
CA CYS A 295 -5.57 -9.07 20.61
C CYS A 295 -5.41 -8.81 19.11
N SER A 296 -5.87 -9.72 18.26
CA SER A 296 -5.82 -9.57 16.81
C SER A 296 -6.72 -8.43 16.32
N GLU A 297 -7.95 -8.34 16.81
CA GLU A 297 -8.89 -7.27 16.47
C GLU A 297 -8.38 -5.91 16.96
N PHE A 298 -7.88 -5.83 18.20
CA PHE A 298 -7.24 -4.61 18.70
C PHE A 298 -6.03 -4.21 17.85
N GLY A 299 -5.19 -5.18 17.47
CA GLY A 299 -4.06 -4.96 16.57
C GLY A 299 -4.47 -4.41 15.19
N GLU A 300 -5.67 -4.73 14.70
CA GLU A 300 -6.22 -4.12 13.48
C GLU A 300 -6.66 -2.68 13.72
N LEU A 301 -7.40 -2.43 14.79
CA LEU A 301 -7.87 -1.10 15.15
C LEU A 301 -6.69 -0.13 15.34
N THR A 302 -5.61 -0.56 16.00
CA THR A 302 -4.41 0.27 16.15
C THR A 302 -3.75 0.64 14.81
N VAL A 303 -3.73 -0.28 13.84
CA VAL A 303 -3.18 0.01 12.51
C VAL A 303 -4.05 1.01 11.76
N VAL A 304 -5.38 0.90 11.85
CA VAL A 304 -6.29 1.87 11.23
C VAL A 304 -6.16 3.23 11.92
N ALA A 305 -6.08 3.26 13.25
CA ALA A 305 -5.89 4.49 14.01
C ALA A 305 -4.60 5.24 13.63
N GLU A 306 -3.48 4.53 13.49
CA GLU A 306 -2.21 5.10 13.01
C GLU A 306 -2.31 5.60 11.57
N LEU A 307 -3.01 4.86 10.69
CA LEU A 307 -3.24 5.31 9.32
C LEU A 307 -4.08 6.59 9.28
N LEU A 308 -5.15 6.68 10.07
CA LEU A 308 -5.98 7.87 10.19
C LEU A 308 -5.18 9.07 10.69
N ALA A 309 -4.32 8.89 11.70
CA ALA A 309 -3.45 9.96 12.18
C ALA A 309 -2.55 10.51 11.07
N VAL A 310 -1.87 9.63 10.32
CA VAL A 310 -1.02 10.03 9.18
C VAL A 310 -1.83 10.70 8.07
N VAL A 311 -3.01 10.17 7.74
CA VAL A 311 -3.90 10.76 6.74
C VAL A 311 -4.32 12.17 7.17
N GLY A 312 -4.76 12.33 8.42
CA GLY A 312 -5.24 13.58 8.99
C GLY A 312 -4.19 14.67 9.06
N GLU A 313 -2.95 14.32 9.45
CA GLU A 313 -1.80 15.23 9.41
C GLU A 313 -1.50 15.75 8.00
N GLY A 314 -1.69 14.90 6.98
CA GLY A 314 -1.45 15.26 5.59
C GLY A 314 -2.64 15.90 4.88
N LEU A 315 -3.80 16.07 5.53
CA LEU A 315 -4.93 16.83 4.96
C LEU A 315 -4.61 18.33 4.91
N ASN A 316 -5.38 19.05 4.10
CA ASN A 316 -5.31 20.52 4.00
C ASN A 316 -6.72 21.12 4.00
N PRO A 317 -7.15 21.79 5.08
CA PRO A 317 -6.41 21.96 6.34
C PRO A 317 -6.16 20.61 7.04
N PRO A 318 -5.15 20.49 7.93
CA PRO A 318 -4.94 19.27 8.72
C PRO A 318 -6.13 18.98 9.64
N ALA A 319 -6.41 17.70 9.87
CA ALA A 319 -7.48 17.26 10.77
C ALA A 319 -7.00 16.19 11.75
N LYS A 320 -7.55 16.23 12.97
CA LYS A 320 -7.33 15.16 13.96
C LYS A 320 -8.29 14.00 13.70
N LEU A 321 -7.83 13.02 12.92
CA LEU A 321 -8.60 11.81 12.62
C LEU A 321 -8.28 10.69 13.61
N SER A 322 -9.30 9.96 14.01
CA SER A 322 -9.20 8.79 14.88
C SER A 322 -10.43 7.90 14.70
N LEU A 323 -10.43 6.73 15.33
CA LEU A 323 -11.61 5.88 15.34
C LEU A 323 -12.77 6.45 16.19
N HIS A 324 -12.58 7.56 16.90
CA HIS A 324 -13.68 8.27 17.58
C HIS A 324 -14.57 9.05 16.60
N ASN A 325 -14.02 9.50 15.48
CA ASN A 325 -14.69 10.44 14.58
C ASN A 325 -14.70 10.01 13.11
N VAL A 326 -14.06 8.88 12.78
CA VAL A 326 -14.07 8.29 11.45
C VAL A 326 -14.50 6.84 11.56
N GLU A 327 -15.57 6.49 10.84
CA GLU A 327 -16.00 5.10 10.71
C GLU A 327 -14.96 4.29 9.92
N LEU A 328 -14.77 3.01 10.28
CA LEU A 328 -13.78 2.14 9.64
C LEU A 328 -13.98 1.99 8.12
N ASP A 329 -15.22 2.21 7.66
CA ASP A 329 -15.64 2.09 6.26
C ASP A 329 -16.13 3.43 5.68
N ALA A 330 -15.74 4.54 6.30
CA ALA A 330 -16.13 5.88 5.87
C ALA A 330 -15.78 6.16 4.40
N VAL A 331 -14.66 5.60 3.94
CA VAL A 331 -14.15 5.79 2.57
C VAL A 331 -13.75 4.46 1.91
N PRO A 332 -13.93 4.33 0.58
CA PRO A 332 -13.84 3.04 -0.09
C PRO A 332 -12.41 2.45 -0.10
N THR A 333 -11.35 3.25 -0.20
CA THR A 333 -9.97 2.72 -0.18
C THR A 333 -9.63 2.12 1.19
N LEU A 334 -10.07 2.73 2.30
CA LEU A 334 -9.88 2.16 3.65
C LEU A 334 -10.64 0.83 3.82
N ALA A 335 -11.90 0.80 3.40
CA ALA A 335 -12.72 -0.41 3.43
C ALA A 335 -12.07 -1.54 2.61
N MET A 336 -11.56 -1.21 1.42
CA MET A 336 -10.87 -2.13 0.52
C MET A 336 -9.58 -2.71 1.10
N GLU A 337 -8.73 -1.86 1.68
CA GLU A 337 -7.50 -2.26 2.37
C GLU A 337 -7.77 -3.28 3.49
N ARG A 338 -8.86 -3.10 4.24
CA ARG A 338 -9.26 -4.02 5.31
C ARG A 338 -9.74 -5.37 4.76
N VAL A 339 -10.65 -5.34 3.79
CA VAL A 339 -11.20 -6.57 3.17
C VAL A 339 -10.08 -7.39 2.52
N ILE A 340 -9.18 -6.75 1.77
CA ILE A 340 -8.11 -7.47 1.07
C ILE A 340 -7.10 -8.05 2.05
N ARG A 341 -6.80 -7.35 3.15
CA ARG A 341 -5.93 -7.87 4.22
C ARG A 341 -6.52 -9.11 4.87
N THR A 342 -7.83 -9.12 5.13
CA THR A 342 -8.54 -10.30 5.67
C THR A 342 -8.47 -11.49 4.70
N ILE A 343 -8.61 -11.24 3.40
CA ILE A 343 -8.45 -12.27 2.36
C ILE A 343 -7.01 -12.80 2.35
N GLN A 344 -6.01 -11.93 2.32
CA GLN A 344 -4.59 -12.31 2.30
C GLN A 344 -4.16 -13.10 3.53
N ARG A 345 -4.71 -12.82 4.71
CA ARG A 345 -4.40 -13.59 5.93
C ARG A 345 -4.80 -15.06 5.86
N LYS A 346 -5.81 -15.38 5.05
CA LYS A 346 -6.25 -16.77 4.83
C LYS A 346 -5.37 -17.52 3.81
N ALA A 347 -4.43 -16.83 3.15
CA ALA A 347 -3.54 -17.45 2.17
C ALA A 347 -2.48 -18.32 2.87
N PRO A 348 -2.14 -19.50 2.30
CA PRO A 348 -1.26 -20.48 2.95
C PRO A 348 0.19 -20.01 3.14
N ILE A 349 0.68 -19.14 2.24
CA ILE A 349 2.06 -18.64 2.21
C ILE A 349 2.04 -17.12 2.04
N VAL A 350 2.89 -16.42 2.80
CA VAL A 350 3.14 -14.97 2.68
C VAL A 350 4.06 -14.69 1.52
N SER A 351 3.80 -13.60 0.82
CA SER A 351 4.78 -13.00 -0.07
C SER A 351 5.06 -11.58 0.36
N GLY A 352 6.33 -11.17 0.33
CA GLY A 352 6.71 -9.79 0.58
C GLY A 352 6.04 -8.81 -0.39
N SER A 353 5.67 -9.26 -1.59
CA SER A 353 4.90 -8.44 -2.54
C SER A 353 3.46 -8.20 -2.12
N ASP A 354 2.92 -8.90 -1.11
CA ASP A 354 1.54 -8.70 -0.64
C ASP A 354 1.29 -7.26 -0.19
N VAL A 355 2.34 -6.51 0.20
CA VAL A 355 2.23 -5.06 0.48
C VAL A 355 2.01 -4.25 -0.79
N GLY A 356 2.81 -4.47 -1.83
CA GLY A 356 2.66 -3.79 -3.12
C GLY A 356 1.39 -4.20 -3.87
N ASP A 357 1.01 -5.48 -3.78
CA ASP A 357 -0.22 -6.04 -4.35
C ASP A 357 -1.46 -5.28 -3.84
N ARG A 358 -1.48 -4.89 -2.56
CA ARG A 358 -2.59 -4.11 -1.99
C ARG A 358 -2.67 -2.71 -2.58
N ALA A 359 -1.55 -2.02 -2.69
CA ALA A 359 -1.50 -0.70 -3.31
C ALA A 359 -1.99 -0.77 -4.78
N LEU A 360 -1.58 -1.79 -5.53
CA LEU A 360 -2.03 -2.01 -6.90
C LEU A 360 -3.54 -2.29 -6.98
N VAL A 361 -4.06 -3.09 -6.05
CA VAL A 361 -5.49 -3.40 -5.95
C VAL A 361 -6.31 -2.15 -5.66
N MET A 362 -5.84 -1.23 -4.80
CA MET A 362 -6.52 0.05 -4.54
C MET A 362 -6.66 0.92 -5.80
N LEU A 363 -5.68 0.88 -6.70
CA LEU A 363 -5.76 1.60 -7.98
C LEU A 363 -6.92 1.11 -8.85
N ALA A 364 -7.45 -0.09 -8.61
CA ALA A 364 -8.60 -0.59 -9.37
C ALA A 364 -9.87 0.23 -9.16
N ILE A 365 -9.97 1.05 -8.12
CA ILE A 365 -11.08 2.02 -7.97
C ILE A 365 -10.92 3.18 -8.97
N TYR A 366 -9.69 3.54 -9.33
CA TYR A 366 -9.36 4.79 -10.03
C TYR A 366 -8.76 4.61 -11.43
N ALA A 367 -8.41 3.39 -11.82
CA ALA A 367 -7.96 3.02 -13.14
C ALA A 367 -9.03 2.20 -13.87
N ASP A 368 -9.14 2.41 -15.18
CA ASP A 368 -10.05 1.64 -16.04
C ASP A 368 -9.64 0.17 -16.13
N PHE A 369 -8.33 -0.07 -16.15
CA PHE A 369 -7.74 -1.39 -16.19
C PHE A 369 -6.64 -1.54 -15.13
N VAL A 370 -6.63 -2.68 -14.43
CA VAL A 370 -5.51 -3.09 -13.58
C VAL A 370 -5.02 -4.46 -13.99
N VAL A 371 -3.75 -4.53 -14.38
CA VAL A 371 -3.10 -5.78 -14.77
C VAL A 371 -2.39 -6.36 -13.57
N VAL A 372 -2.80 -7.56 -13.17
CA VAL A 372 -2.30 -8.23 -11.96
C VAL A 372 -1.82 -9.64 -12.27
N ASP A 373 -1.07 -10.22 -11.34
CA ASP A 373 -0.71 -11.63 -11.41
C ASP A 373 -1.91 -12.56 -11.09
N LYS A 374 -1.68 -13.88 -11.14
CA LYS A 374 -2.73 -14.87 -10.85
C LYS A 374 -3.25 -14.78 -9.41
N ARG A 375 -2.37 -14.49 -8.44
CA ARG A 375 -2.70 -14.50 -7.01
C ARG A 375 -3.51 -13.26 -6.65
N THR A 376 -3.05 -12.10 -7.07
CA THR A 376 -3.72 -10.82 -6.85
C THR A 376 -5.08 -10.78 -7.57
N HIS A 377 -5.20 -11.37 -8.76
CA HIS A 377 -6.50 -11.57 -9.42
C HIS A 377 -7.47 -12.41 -8.56
N GLU A 378 -6.99 -13.49 -7.93
CA GLU A 378 -7.80 -14.33 -7.05
C GLU A 378 -8.24 -13.57 -5.79
N PHE A 379 -7.37 -12.72 -5.23
CA PHE A 379 -7.76 -11.83 -4.12
C PHE A 379 -8.85 -10.85 -4.52
N VAL A 380 -8.78 -10.25 -5.71
CA VAL A 380 -9.84 -9.37 -6.23
C VAL A 380 -11.14 -10.14 -6.46
N ARG A 381 -11.08 -11.38 -6.96
CA ARG A 381 -12.27 -12.23 -7.11
C ARG A 381 -12.95 -12.49 -5.76
N GLN A 382 -12.18 -12.82 -4.73
CA GLN A 382 -12.70 -13.01 -3.38
C GLN A 382 -13.24 -11.71 -2.78
N LEU A 383 -12.61 -10.56 -3.06
CA LEU A 383 -13.10 -9.25 -2.64
C LEU A 383 -14.47 -8.96 -3.25
N ARG A 384 -14.65 -9.18 -4.57
CA ARG A 384 -15.95 -8.98 -5.23
C ARG A 384 -17.06 -9.86 -4.62
N ALA A 385 -16.73 -11.09 -4.21
CA ALA A 385 -17.68 -11.97 -3.55
C ALA A 385 -17.97 -11.56 -2.10
N THR A 386 -16.96 -11.12 -1.35
CA THR A 386 -17.08 -10.79 0.08
C THR A 386 -17.67 -9.40 0.30
N ALA A 387 -17.38 -8.45 -0.57
CA ALA A 387 -17.83 -7.06 -0.49
C ALA A 387 -18.37 -6.57 -1.86
N PRO A 388 -19.60 -6.97 -2.24
CA PRO A 388 -20.17 -6.63 -3.54
C PRO A 388 -20.24 -5.12 -3.81
N ARG A 389 -20.47 -4.29 -2.79
CA ARG A 389 -20.47 -2.82 -2.91
C ARG A 389 -19.11 -2.29 -3.39
N LEU A 390 -18.00 -2.76 -2.81
CA LEU A 390 -16.66 -2.45 -3.31
C LEU A 390 -16.44 -3.02 -4.71
N GLY A 391 -16.91 -4.23 -4.95
CA GLY A 391 -16.79 -4.90 -6.25
C GLY A 391 -17.37 -4.10 -7.42
N LYS A 392 -18.45 -3.33 -7.19
CA LYS A 392 -19.06 -2.43 -8.18
C LYS A 392 -18.23 -1.19 -8.50
N LEU A 393 -17.39 -0.73 -7.57
CA LEU A 393 -16.52 0.44 -7.76
C LEU A 393 -15.27 0.12 -8.59
N LEU A 394 -14.91 -1.16 -8.68
CA LEU A 394 -13.68 -1.57 -9.34
C LEU A 394 -13.81 -1.50 -10.86
N GLY A 395 -12.80 -0.90 -11.48
CA GLY A 395 -12.49 -1.08 -12.89
C GLY A 395 -12.16 -2.53 -13.26
N ARG A 396 -11.70 -2.72 -14.50
CA ARG A 396 -11.45 -4.06 -15.04
C ARG A 396 -10.11 -4.58 -14.53
N VAL A 397 -10.16 -5.58 -13.67
CA VAL A 397 -8.95 -6.29 -13.23
C VAL A 397 -8.71 -7.47 -14.15
N VAL A 398 -7.57 -7.47 -14.85
CA VAL A 398 -7.19 -8.51 -15.81
C VAL A 398 -5.92 -9.20 -15.36
N LYS A 399 -5.85 -10.52 -15.58
CA LYS A 399 -4.64 -11.30 -15.33
C LYS A 399 -3.80 -11.39 -16.60
N CYS A 400 -2.49 -11.18 -16.48
CA CYS A 400 -1.59 -11.36 -17.61
C CYS A 400 -0.24 -11.93 -17.19
N ARG A 401 0.32 -12.85 -17.97
CA ARG A 401 1.66 -13.44 -17.72
C ARG A 401 2.78 -12.66 -18.42
N SER A 402 2.47 -12.09 -19.58
CA SER A 402 3.40 -11.37 -20.45
C SER A 402 2.72 -10.14 -21.01
N TYR A 403 3.42 -9.00 -21.02
CA TYR A 403 2.87 -7.76 -21.57
C TYR A 403 2.54 -7.88 -23.08
N THR A 404 3.13 -8.85 -23.78
CA THR A 404 2.84 -9.13 -25.20
C THR A 404 1.40 -9.54 -25.45
N ASP A 405 0.78 -10.20 -24.48
CA ASP A 405 -0.57 -10.73 -24.62
C ASP A 405 -1.61 -9.70 -24.18
N LEU A 406 -1.15 -8.63 -23.51
CA LEU A 406 -2.00 -7.63 -22.89
C LEU A 406 -2.90 -6.89 -23.91
N PRO A 407 -2.46 -6.49 -25.12
CA PRO A 407 -3.36 -5.88 -26.09
C PRO A 407 -4.60 -6.74 -26.43
N ALA A 408 -4.43 -8.05 -26.62
CA ALA A 408 -5.53 -8.97 -26.91
C ALA A 408 -6.43 -9.20 -25.68
N VAL A 409 -5.83 -9.24 -24.48
CA VAL A 409 -6.58 -9.31 -23.22
C VAL A 409 -7.45 -8.06 -23.03
N LEU A 410 -6.93 -6.87 -23.37
CA LEU A 410 -7.67 -5.61 -23.26
C LEU A 410 -8.81 -5.50 -24.27
N GLU A 411 -8.64 -6.01 -25.49
CA GLU A 411 -9.71 -6.10 -26.49
C GLU A 411 -10.85 -7.00 -26.00
N SER A 412 -10.51 -8.21 -25.56
CA SER A 412 -11.48 -9.17 -25.04
C SER A 412 -12.22 -8.62 -23.82
N ALA A 413 -11.47 -7.94 -22.93
CA ALA A 413 -12.04 -7.28 -21.78
C ALA A 413 -13.02 -6.19 -22.22
N SER A 414 -12.67 -5.33 -23.19
CA SER A 414 -13.50 -4.22 -23.67
C SER A 414 -14.77 -4.68 -24.38
N ALA A 415 -14.76 -5.83 -25.04
CA ALA A 415 -15.92 -6.40 -25.74
C ALA A 415 -16.96 -7.05 -24.81
N SER A 416 -16.63 -7.29 -23.54
CA SER A 416 -17.54 -7.90 -22.55
C SER A 416 -18.42 -6.88 -21.81
N THR A 417 -18.61 -5.70 -22.39
CA THR A 417 -19.49 -4.61 -21.92
C THR A 417 -20.63 -4.49 -22.90
#